data_AF-A0A2G6DZR7-F1
#
_entry.id   AF-A0A2G6DZR7-F1
#
_cell.length_a   1.000
_cell.length_b   1.000
_cell.length_c   1.000
_cell.angle_alpha   90.00
_cell.angle_beta   90.00
_cell.angle_gamma   90.00
#
_symmetry.space_group_name_H-M   'P 1'
#
loop_
_entity.id
_entity.type
_entity.pdbx_description
1 polymer ?
#
loop_
_entity_poly.entity_id
_entity_poly.type
_entity_poly.pdbx_seq_one_letter_code
_entity_poly.pdbx_strand_id
1 'polypeptide(L)'
;MTRLRGHLPLLALATVLVGIMAVAVWALVSQPSRDVYLHPDSVGADGSRAIARVLGQRGVDVSLLESAAALEDLAGRDRTLFIVEPGPMDAESLHEVLAVAEDVVILQPDSFVLDDLDAPVQASGAKPAPGAVAPGCDVAAASAAGPIDVDGQTYELTGAQAQLCYFDPQAAQHSGTVARYRTAGTTVTVIGTDRPFTNAWVGQKGVGTLGLWLLGQHPEVSWWRVSPTDPAFVQETHQDPRDLQATWLEPARWWLIVVAGLAMWWRGRRFGPLVAEPLPVVVRSAETARGRAALYRQARARDQAGTILRADATRRIARRLGLPASTPAAQVAVTVAEHTGVPAATVGALLAGQPPASDQELVRLAGQLDQLHDSLQTSTLPVSQQGETGGE
;
A
#
# COMPACT_ATOMS: atom_id res chain seq x y z
N MET A 1 -17.19 -14.84 44.00
CA MET A 1 -17.86 -13.87 43.09
C MET A 1 -16.98 -12.67 42.68
N THR A 2 -15.64 -12.79 42.62
CA THR A 2 -14.74 -11.63 42.43
C THR A 2 -13.85 -11.67 41.18
N ARG A 3 -13.94 -12.69 40.31
CA ARG A 3 -13.11 -12.79 39.09
C ARG A 3 -13.70 -12.15 37.83
N LEU A 4 -14.98 -11.73 37.83
CA LEU A 4 -15.58 -11.09 36.65
C LEU A 4 -15.23 -9.60 36.49
N ARG A 5 -14.76 -8.92 37.55
CA ARG A 5 -14.48 -7.47 37.52
C ARG A 5 -13.23 -7.09 36.70
N GLY A 6 -12.30 -8.02 36.47
CA GLY A 6 -11.08 -7.75 35.70
C GLY A 6 -11.27 -7.71 34.18
N HIS A 7 -12.36 -8.29 33.66
CA HIS A 7 -12.60 -8.39 32.21
C HIS A 7 -13.56 -7.32 31.67
N LEU A 8 -14.30 -6.63 32.56
CA LEU A 8 -15.16 -5.49 32.22
C LEU A 8 -14.43 -4.36 31.46
N PRO A 9 -13.22 -3.90 31.85
CA PRO A 9 -12.51 -2.88 31.09
C PRO A 9 -12.05 -3.38 29.72
N LEU A 10 -11.72 -4.68 29.60
CA LEU A 10 -11.28 -5.29 28.35
C LEU A 10 -12.45 -5.47 27.36
N LEU A 11 -13.61 -5.86 27.87
CA LEU A 11 -14.85 -5.96 27.09
C LEU A 11 -15.31 -4.58 26.62
N ALA A 12 -15.26 -3.56 27.50
CA ALA A 12 -15.60 -2.19 27.14
C ALA A 12 -14.67 -1.65 26.02
N LEU A 13 -13.37 -1.88 26.14
CA LEU A 13 -12.39 -1.52 25.11
C LEU A 13 -12.68 -2.24 23.78
N ALA A 14 -12.97 -3.55 23.82
CA ALA A 14 -13.29 -4.33 22.63
C ALA A 14 -14.56 -3.82 21.93
N THR A 15 -15.62 -3.50 22.66
CA THR A 15 -16.84 -2.92 22.08
C THR A 15 -16.61 -1.55 21.46
N VAL A 16 -15.79 -0.70 22.08
CA VAL A 16 -15.44 0.61 21.52
C VAL A 16 -14.63 0.43 20.23
N LEU A 17 -13.68 -0.51 20.22
CA LEU A 17 -12.87 -0.78 19.04
C LEU A 17 -13.71 -1.33 17.88
N VAL A 18 -14.65 -2.24 18.15
CA VAL A 18 -15.61 -2.74 17.16
C VAL A 18 -16.52 -1.63 16.66
N GLY A 19 -16.99 -0.74 17.54
CA GLY A 19 -17.80 0.41 17.15
C GLY A 19 -17.04 1.39 16.25
N ILE A 20 -15.79 1.70 16.58
CA ILE A 20 -14.90 2.53 15.74
C ILE A 20 -14.66 1.86 14.40
N MET A 21 -14.41 0.54 14.39
CA MET A 21 -14.23 -0.22 13.15
C MET A 21 -15.49 -0.20 12.29
N ALA A 22 -16.66 -0.39 12.89
CA ALA A 22 -17.95 -0.35 12.19
C ALA A 22 -18.24 1.04 11.60
N VAL A 23 -17.95 2.11 12.35
CA VAL A 23 -18.07 3.50 11.85
C VAL A 23 -17.05 3.79 10.76
N ALA A 24 -15.81 3.30 10.89
CA ALA A 24 -14.77 3.46 9.87
C ALA A 24 -15.13 2.71 8.58
N VAL A 25 -15.63 1.47 8.68
CA VAL A 25 -16.12 0.68 7.55
C VAL A 25 -17.34 1.35 6.94
N TRP A 26 -18.29 1.81 7.75
CA TRP A 26 -19.46 2.53 7.26
C TRP A 26 -19.04 3.82 6.53
N ALA A 27 -18.13 4.62 7.09
CA ALA A 27 -17.62 5.83 6.44
C ALA A 27 -16.82 5.54 5.15
N LEU A 28 -16.15 4.38 5.07
CA LEU A 28 -15.42 3.94 3.88
C LEU A 28 -16.36 3.48 2.77
N VAL A 29 -17.45 2.79 3.12
CA VAL A 29 -18.50 2.34 2.19
C VAL A 29 -19.42 3.48 1.78
N SER A 30 -19.66 4.45 2.67
CA SER A 30 -20.57 5.59 2.44
C SER A 30 -19.88 6.78 1.77
N GLN A 31 -18.63 6.65 1.31
CA GLN A 31 -18.02 7.76 0.59
C GLN A 31 -18.87 8.02 -0.67
N PRO A 32 -19.40 9.26 -0.84
CA PRO A 32 -20.09 9.59 -2.08
C PRO A 32 -19.14 9.25 -3.23
N SER A 33 -19.66 8.68 -4.32
CA SER A 33 -18.92 8.24 -5.51
C SER A 33 -18.01 9.37 -5.99
N ARG A 34 -16.82 9.54 -5.41
CA ARG A 34 -16.03 10.75 -5.67
C ARG A 34 -15.29 10.61 -6.97
N ASP A 35 -14.82 9.41 -7.30
CA ASP A 35 -14.02 9.17 -8.50
C ASP A 35 -14.43 7.84 -9.17
N VAL A 36 -15.73 7.66 -9.41
CA VAL A 36 -16.16 6.59 -10.34
C VAL A 36 -16.20 7.21 -11.73
N TYR A 37 -15.31 6.73 -12.61
CA TYR A 37 -15.22 7.14 -14.02
C TYR A 37 -16.61 7.17 -14.63
N LEU A 38 -17.00 8.26 -15.31
CA LEU A 38 -18.26 8.44 -16.04
C LEU A 38 -19.58 8.06 -15.33
N HIS A 39 -19.59 7.97 -14.00
CA HIS A 39 -20.80 7.64 -13.25
C HIS A 39 -21.67 8.90 -13.06
N PRO A 40 -23.01 8.82 -13.22
CA PRO A 40 -23.91 9.98 -13.16
C PRO A 40 -23.97 10.65 -11.79
N ASP A 41 -23.69 9.95 -10.70
CA ASP A 41 -23.57 10.58 -9.36
C ASP A 41 -22.14 11.03 -9.00
N SER A 42 -21.16 10.75 -9.87
CA SER A 42 -19.75 10.99 -9.54
C SER A 42 -19.33 12.45 -9.73
N VAL A 43 -18.77 13.03 -8.65
CA VAL A 43 -18.37 14.46 -8.57
C VAL A 43 -16.94 14.73 -9.03
N GLY A 44 -16.13 13.69 -9.20
CA GLY A 44 -14.72 13.79 -9.59
C GLY A 44 -14.54 14.31 -10.99
N ALA A 45 -13.30 14.65 -11.36
CA ALA A 45 -12.98 15.20 -12.67
C ALA A 45 -13.48 14.30 -13.81
N ASP A 46 -13.33 12.99 -13.65
CA ASP A 46 -13.71 11.99 -14.66
C ASP A 46 -15.15 11.46 -14.47
N GLY A 47 -15.91 11.98 -13.50
CA GLY A 47 -17.33 11.62 -13.30
C GLY A 47 -18.29 12.37 -14.24
N SER A 48 -19.58 12.00 -14.22
CA SER A 48 -20.61 12.56 -15.14
C SER A 48 -21.72 13.37 -14.43
N ARG A 49 -21.55 13.72 -13.15
CA ARG A 49 -22.63 14.38 -12.39
C ARG A 49 -23.08 15.72 -12.94
N ALA A 50 -22.18 16.51 -13.51
CA ALA A 50 -22.53 17.79 -14.09
C ALA A 50 -23.55 17.63 -15.22
N ILE A 51 -23.28 16.75 -16.18
CA ILE A 51 -24.20 16.52 -17.32
C ILE A 51 -25.50 15.85 -16.85
N ALA A 52 -25.44 14.84 -15.98
CA ALA A 52 -26.63 14.16 -15.46
C ALA A 52 -27.57 15.14 -14.73
N ARG A 53 -27.02 16.08 -13.94
CA ARG A 53 -27.81 17.11 -13.26
C ARG A 53 -28.45 18.10 -14.23
N VAL A 54 -27.76 18.47 -15.31
CA VAL A 54 -28.33 19.38 -16.32
C VAL A 54 -29.44 18.68 -17.11
N LEU A 55 -29.27 17.41 -17.48
CA LEU A 55 -30.33 16.58 -18.09
C LEU A 55 -31.57 16.52 -17.19
N GLY A 56 -31.39 16.19 -15.91
CA GLY A 56 -32.48 16.17 -14.92
C GLY A 56 -33.18 17.53 -14.74
N GLN A 57 -32.43 18.64 -14.76
CA GLN A 57 -33.00 19.99 -14.72
C GLN A 57 -33.81 20.34 -15.98
N ARG A 58 -33.54 19.68 -17.11
CA ARG A 58 -34.28 19.82 -18.37
C ARG A 58 -35.44 18.83 -18.49
N GLY A 59 -35.72 18.05 -17.44
CA GLY A 59 -36.84 17.12 -17.40
C GLY A 59 -36.55 15.75 -18.01
N VAL A 60 -35.28 15.43 -18.26
CA VAL A 60 -34.85 14.09 -18.69
C VAL A 60 -34.62 13.23 -17.45
N ASP A 61 -35.29 12.08 -17.36
CA ASP A 61 -35.06 11.11 -16.29
C ASP A 61 -33.78 10.32 -16.55
N VAL A 62 -32.87 10.30 -15.58
CA VAL A 62 -31.55 9.66 -15.73
C VAL A 62 -31.48 8.48 -14.77
N SER A 63 -31.47 7.27 -15.33
CA SER A 63 -31.38 6.03 -14.58
C SER A 63 -30.05 5.33 -14.82
N LEU A 64 -29.50 4.69 -13.78
CA LEU A 64 -28.33 3.83 -13.90
C LEU A 64 -28.80 2.38 -14.06
N LEU A 65 -28.32 1.69 -15.07
CA LEU A 65 -28.50 0.26 -15.27
C LEU A 65 -27.27 -0.47 -14.75
N GLU A 66 -27.47 -1.33 -13.75
CA GLU A 66 -26.40 -2.12 -13.13
C GLU A 66 -26.08 -3.42 -13.89
N SER A 67 -26.98 -3.89 -14.75
CA SER A 67 -26.80 -5.09 -15.55
C SER A 67 -27.66 -5.10 -16.82
N ALA A 68 -27.31 -5.92 -17.81
CA ALA A 68 -28.14 -6.16 -18.99
C ALA A 68 -29.51 -6.75 -18.65
N ALA A 69 -29.63 -7.54 -17.57
CA ALA A 69 -30.92 -8.09 -17.14
C ALA A 69 -31.94 -7.00 -16.79
N ALA A 70 -31.48 -5.84 -16.31
CA ALA A 70 -32.35 -4.70 -16.02
C ALA A 70 -32.94 -4.06 -17.31
N LEU A 71 -32.42 -4.39 -18.50
CA LEU A 71 -32.98 -3.94 -19.77
C LEU A 71 -34.34 -4.58 -20.07
N GLU A 72 -34.59 -5.80 -19.59
CA GLU A 72 -35.87 -6.51 -19.81
C GLU A 72 -37.05 -5.81 -19.11
N ASP A 73 -36.78 -5.13 -18.00
CA ASP A 73 -37.78 -4.41 -17.21
C ASP A 73 -38.11 -3.01 -17.78
N LEU A 74 -37.40 -2.57 -18.82
CA LEU A 74 -37.62 -1.25 -19.43
C LEU A 74 -38.87 -1.24 -20.32
N ALA A 75 -39.85 -0.41 -19.96
CA ALA A 75 -41.07 -0.24 -20.73
C ALA A 75 -40.92 0.82 -21.84
N GLY A 76 -41.31 0.52 -23.07
CA GLY A 76 -41.24 1.48 -24.20
C GLY A 76 -39.84 1.60 -24.81
N ARG A 77 -39.66 2.52 -25.78
CA ARG A 77 -38.37 2.73 -26.50
C ARG A 77 -37.94 4.21 -26.63
N ASP A 78 -38.79 5.15 -26.21
CA ASP A 78 -38.55 6.60 -26.28
C ASP A 78 -37.50 7.04 -25.24
N ARG A 79 -36.26 6.59 -25.46
CA ARG A 79 -35.12 6.76 -24.56
C ARG A 79 -33.81 6.82 -25.33
N THR A 80 -32.80 7.40 -24.69
CA THR A 80 -31.40 7.24 -25.09
C THR A 80 -30.72 6.22 -24.17
N LEU A 81 -30.13 5.18 -24.75
CA LEU A 81 -29.23 4.29 -24.01
C LEU A 81 -27.79 4.78 -24.19
N PHE A 82 -27.10 5.04 -23.08
CA PHE A 82 -25.69 5.43 -23.09
C PHE A 82 -24.81 4.31 -22.55
N ILE A 83 -23.96 3.75 -23.41
CA ILE A 83 -23.04 2.65 -23.09
C ILE A 83 -21.65 3.26 -22.87
N VAL A 84 -21.21 3.29 -21.61
CA VAL A 84 -19.98 3.97 -21.17
C VAL A 84 -18.73 3.15 -21.46
N GLU A 85 -18.79 1.86 -21.13
CA GLU A 85 -17.73 0.90 -21.33
C GLU A 85 -18.40 -0.31 -21.96
N PRO A 86 -18.40 -0.41 -23.31
CA PRO A 86 -18.82 -1.64 -23.96
C PRO A 86 -17.74 -2.68 -23.67
N GLY A 87 -17.94 -3.47 -22.62
CA GLY A 87 -17.11 -4.65 -22.38
C GLY A 87 -17.28 -5.67 -23.51
N PRO A 88 -16.48 -6.76 -23.51
CA PRO A 88 -16.73 -7.88 -24.40
C PRO A 88 -18.16 -8.40 -24.19
N MET A 89 -18.97 -8.30 -25.23
CA MET A 89 -20.34 -8.79 -25.29
C MET A 89 -20.47 -9.64 -26.54
N ASP A 90 -21.34 -10.65 -26.53
CA ASP A 90 -21.66 -11.34 -27.78
C ASP A 90 -22.58 -10.48 -28.65
N ALA A 91 -22.58 -10.78 -29.95
CA ALA A 91 -23.41 -10.08 -30.91
C ALA A 91 -24.91 -10.15 -30.56
N GLU A 92 -25.39 -11.25 -29.98
CA GLU A 92 -26.81 -11.42 -29.63
C GLU A 92 -27.23 -10.42 -28.54
N SER A 93 -26.50 -10.36 -27.42
CA SER A 93 -26.74 -9.41 -26.34
C SER A 93 -26.69 -7.97 -26.83
N LEU A 94 -25.74 -7.66 -27.70
CA LEU A 94 -25.58 -6.31 -28.22
C LEU A 94 -26.73 -5.90 -29.16
N HIS A 95 -27.26 -6.82 -29.96
CA HIS A 95 -28.46 -6.58 -30.77
C HIS A 95 -29.72 -6.42 -29.91
N GLU A 96 -29.87 -7.18 -28.83
CA GLU A 96 -30.98 -7.01 -27.87
C GLU A 96 -30.92 -5.63 -27.20
N VAL A 97 -29.73 -5.21 -26.80
CA VAL A 97 -29.47 -3.88 -26.22
C VAL A 97 -29.87 -2.76 -27.19
N LEU A 98 -29.59 -2.91 -28.50
CA LEU A 98 -30.03 -1.92 -29.50
C LEU A 98 -31.55 -1.84 -29.67
N ALA A 99 -32.28 -2.93 -29.37
CA ALA A 99 -33.72 -2.99 -29.56
C ALA A 99 -34.51 -2.24 -28.48
N VAL A 100 -33.90 -1.94 -27.32
CA VAL A 100 -34.59 -1.31 -26.17
C VAL A 100 -34.65 0.21 -26.22
N ALA A 101 -34.00 0.86 -27.19
CA ALA A 101 -33.91 2.31 -27.30
C ALA A 101 -34.14 2.81 -28.73
N GLU A 102 -34.46 4.09 -28.88
CA GLU A 102 -34.55 4.78 -30.18
C GLU A 102 -33.20 5.39 -30.59
N ASP A 103 -32.48 5.98 -29.63
CA ASP A 103 -31.09 6.42 -29.78
C ASP A 103 -30.17 5.62 -28.86
N VAL A 104 -29.05 5.13 -29.40
CA VAL A 104 -27.97 4.47 -28.63
C VAL A 104 -26.68 5.23 -28.84
N VAL A 105 -26.03 5.61 -27.75
CA VAL A 105 -24.73 6.28 -27.76
C VAL A 105 -23.71 5.34 -27.15
N ILE A 106 -22.72 4.92 -27.94
CA ILE A 106 -21.67 4.00 -27.52
C ILE A 106 -20.36 4.77 -27.42
N LEU A 107 -19.82 4.82 -26.21
CA LEU A 107 -18.55 5.47 -25.95
C LEU A 107 -17.40 4.51 -26.27
N GLN A 108 -16.50 4.99 -27.13
CA GLN A 108 -15.23 4.36 -27.47
C GLN A 108 -15.31 2.85 -27.79
N PRO A 109 -16.29 2.37 -28.60
CA PRO A 109 -16.30 0.96 -29.00
C PRO A 109 -15.01 0.62 -29.74
N ASP A 110 -14.49 -0.58 -29.46
CA ASP A 110 -13.35 -1.15 -30.15
C ASP A 110 -13.77 -1.87 -31.44
N SER A 111 -12.83 -2.49 -32.14
CA SER A 111 -13.13 -3.21 -33.38
C SER A 111 -14.07 -4.39 -33.17
N PHE A 112 -14.00 -5.08 -32.03
CA PHE A 112 -14.83 -6.26 -31.77
C PHE A 112 -16.30 -5.87 -31.61
N VAL A 113 -16.57 -4.85 -30.80
CA VAL A 113 -17.93 -4.32 -30.59
C VAL A 113 -18.52 -3.80 -31.91
N LEU A 114 -17.69 -3.17 -32.76
CA LEU A 114 -18.14 -2.68 -34.07
C LEU A 114 -18.43 -3.83 -35.05
N ASP A 115 -17.60 -4.87 -35.06
CA ASP A 115 -17.78 -6.06 -35.91
C ASP A 115 -19.03 -6.85 -35.48
N ASP A 116 -19.22 -7.06 -34.18
CA ASP A 116 -20.40 -7.77 -33.62
C ASP A 116 -21.72 -7.01 -33.85
N LEU A 117 -21.65 -5.68 -34.07
CA LEU A 117 -22.78 -4.84 -34.46
C LEU A 117 -23.07 -4.82 -35.95
N ASP A 118 -22.25 -5.49 -36.77
CA ASP A 118 -22.21 -5.29 -38.22
C ASP A 118 -22.18 -3.79 -38.57
N ALA A 119 -21.42 -3.00 -37.80
CA ALA A 119 -21.46 -1.56 -37.90
C ALA A 119 -20.86 -1.08 -39.24
N PRO A 120 -21.47 -0.09 -39.92
CA PRO A 120 -20.94 0.48 -41.15
C PRO A 120 -19.75 1.45 -40.89
N VAL A 121 -19.00 1.20 -39.82
CA VAL A 121 -17.85 1.98 -39.36
C VAL A 121 -16.79 1.06 -38.74
N GLN A 122 -15.52 1.43 -38.85
CA GLN A 122 -14.40 0.70 -38.25
C GLN A 122 -13.48 1.65 -37.48
N ALA A 123 -12.76 1.14 -36.47
CA ALA A 123 -11.73 1.91 -35.80
C ALA A 123 -10.55 2.19 -36.76
N SER A 124 -10.16 3.45 -36.91
CA SER A 124 -9.11 3.88 -37.86
C SER A 124 -7.69 3.71 -37.31
N GLY A 125 -7.54 3.81 -35.98
CA GLY A 125 -6.23 3.92 -35.32
C GLY A 125 -5.52 5.27 -35.55
N ALA A 126 -6.07 6.14 -36.39
CA ALA A 126 -5.59 7.50 -36.57
C ALA A 126 -5.85 8.35 -35.31
N LYS A 127 -5.01 9.36 -35.11
CA LYS A 127 -5.19 10.33 -34.03
C LYS A 127 -6.13 11.45 -34.48
N PRO A 128 -7.00 11.95 -33.58
CA PRO A 128 -7.78 13.15 -33.85
C PRO A 128 -6.89 14.35 -34.18
N ALA A 129 -7.43 15.29 -34.95
CA ALA A 129 -6.72 16.53 -35.29
C ALA A 129 -6.46 17.35 -34.02
N PRO A 130 -5.30 18.03 -33.91
CA PRO A 130 -5.02 18.88 -32.76
C PRO A 130 -5.88 20.14 -32.76
N GLY A 131 -6.42 20.50 -31.59
CA GLY A 131 -7.21 21.72 -31.41
C GLY A 131 -8.67 21.58 -31.84
N ALA A 132 -9.37 22.71 -31.96
CA ALA A 132 -10.79 22.71 -32.23
C ALA A 132 -11.12 22.38 -33.69
N VAL A 133 -11.91 21.32 -33.90
CA VAL A 133 -12.33 20.81 -35.21
C VAL A 133 -13.81 21.09 -35.42
N ALA A 134 -14.19 21.57 -36.61
CA ALA A 134 -15.59 21.78 -36.97
C ALA A 134 -16.31 20.43 -37.20
N PRO A 135 -17.63 20.34 -37.00
CA PRO A 135 -18.40 19.10 -37.13
C PRO A 135 -18.24 18.39 -38.47
N GLY A 136 -18.25 19.12 -39.60
CA GLY A 136 -18.09 18.54 -40.94
C GLY A 136 -19.25 17.62 -41.40
N CYS A 137 -20.37 17.60 -40.68
CA CYS A 137 -21.51 16.71 -40.91
C CYS A 137 -22.84 17.39 -40.52
N ASP A 138 -23.98 16.77 -40.91
CA ASP A 138 -25.33 17.29 -40.63
C ASP A 138 -25.98 16.67 -39.38
N VAL A 139 -25.20 16.01 -38.53
CA VAL A 139 -25.69 15.49 -37.24
C VAL A 139 -26.05 16.67 -36.35
N ALA A 140 -27.33 16.78 -35.96
CA ALA A 140 -27.86 17.91 -35.19
C ALA A 140 -27.07 18.20 -33.90
N ALA A 141 -26.70 17.16 -33.15
CA ALA A 141 -25.89 17.30 -31.94
C ALA A 141 -24.50 17.91 -32.20
N ALA A 142 -23.84 17.49 -33.29
CA ALA A 142 -22.53 18.02 -33.67
C ALA A 142 -22.66 19.46 -34.20
N SER A 143 -23.68 19.74 -35.02
CA SER A 143 -23.99 21.09 -35.49
C SER A 143 -24.26 22.07 -34.35
N ALA A 144 -25.01 21.64 -33.33
CA ALA A 144 -25.31 22.44 -32.15
C ALA A 144 -24.07 22.71 -31.28
N ALA A 145 -23.18 21.73 -31.16
CA ALA A 145 -21.92 21.87 -30.46
C ALA A 145 -20.94 22.82 -31.16
N GLY A 146 -20.94 22.81 -32.50
CA GLY A 146 -20.00 23.59 -33.30
C GLY A 146 -18.57 23.06 -33.14
N PRO A 147 -17.53 23.90 -33.33
CA PRO A 147 -16.15 23.45 -33.24
C PRO A 147 -15.75 23.06 -31.80
N ILE A 148 -15.16 21.88 -31.63
CA ILE A 148 -14.70 21.36 -30.33
C ILE A 148 -13.31 20.71 -30.44
N ASP A 149 -12.56 20.72 -29.34
CA ASP A 149 -11.29 19.98 -29.21
C ASP A 149 -11.59 18.53 -28.80
N VAL A 150 -11.28 17.60 -29.71
CA VAL A 150 -11.56 16.17 -29.57
C VAL A 150 -10.29 15.37 -29.31
N ASP A 151 -10.42 14.25 -28.60
CA ASP A 151 -9.35 13.28 -28.38
C ASP A 151 -9.86 11.83 -28.51
N GLY A 152 -9.03 10.88 -28.08
CA GLY A 152 -9.35 9.47 -28.06
C GLY A 152 -9.34 8.84 -29.45
N GLN A 153 -10.36 8.03 -29.73
CA GLN A 153 -10.44 7.17 -30.91
C GLN A 153 -11.04 7.90 -32.11
N THR A 154 -10.67 7.47 -33.32
CA THR A 154 -11.28 7.91 -34.58
C THR A 154 -11.79 6.73 -35.37
N TYR A 155 -12.83 6.96 -36.16
CA TYR A 155 -13.54 5.97 -36.95
C TYR A 155 -13.52 6.32 -38.42
N GLU A 156 -13.52 5.30 -39.26
CA GLU A 156 -13.66 5.39 -40.72
C GLU A 156 -14.99 4.76 -41.13
N LEU A 157 -15.63 5.32 -42.16
CA LEU A 157 -16.86 4.76 -42.70
C LEU A 157 -16.55 3.58 -43.62
N THR A 158 -17.22 2.45 -43.39
CA THR A 158 -17.19 1.29 -44.29
C THR A 158 -18.46 1.20 -45.15
N GLY A 159 -19.55 1.87 -44.73
CA GLY A 159 -20.84 1.91 -45.43
C GLY A 159 -21.33 3.32 -45.76
N ALA A 160 -22.10 3.46 -46.84
CA ALA A 160 -22.58 4.75 -47.36
C ALA A 160 -23.72 5.41 -46.54
N GLN A 161 -24.30 4.70 -45.56
CA GLN A 161 -25.43 5.19 -44.76
C GLN A 161 -25.03 5.76 -43.40
N ALA A 162 -23.73 5.87 -43.14
CA ALA A 162 -23.18 6.47 -41.94
C ALA A 162 -22.69 7.90 -42.21
N GLN A 163 -22.80 8.76 -41.20
CA GLN A 163 -22.25 10.12 -41.21
C GLN A 163 -21.05 10.18 -40.27
N LEU A 164 -19.96 10.78 -40.73
CA LEU A 164 -18.74 10.99 -39.95
C LEU A 164 -18.61 12.46 -39.61
N CYS A 165 -18.32 12.77 -38.34
CA CYS A 165 -18.16 14.12 -37.83
C CYS A 165 -16.81 14.29 -37.12
N TYR A 166 -16.36 15.54 -37.01
CA TYR A 166 -15.10 15.93 -36.37
C TYR A 166 -13.89 15.20 -36.95
N PHE A 167 -13.72 15.33 -38.27
CA PHE A 167 -12.58 14.81 -39.01
C PHE A 167 -11.67 15.95 -39.50
N ASP A 168 -10.40 15.65 -39.72
CA ASP A 168 -9.47 16.59 -40.37
C ASP A 168 -9.63 16.50 -41.90
N PRO A 169 -10.08 17.58 -42.58
CA PRO A 169 -10.22 17.56 -44.04
C PRO A 169 -8.88 17.48 -44.78
N GLN A 170 -7.75 17.70 -44.11
CA GLN A 170 -6.40 17.61 -44.68
C GLN A 170 -5.68 16.30 -44.33
N ALA A 171 -6.26 15.45 -43.48
CA ALA A 171 -5.65 14.18 -43.12
C ALA A 171 -5.63 13.22 -44.32
N ALA A 172 -4.56 12.43 -44.41
CA ALA A 172 -4.43 11.40 -45.44
C ALA A 172 -5.49 10.29 -45.28
N GLN A 173 -5.91 10.03 -44.05
CA GLN A 173 -7.00 9.12 -43.72
C GLN A 173 -8.23 9.94 -43.35
N HIS A 174 -9.38 9.60 -43.95
CA HIS A 174 -10.64 10.27 -43.67
C HIS A 174 -11.31 9.65 -42.44
N SER A 175 -10.84 10.04 -41.26
CA SER A 175 -11.31 9.52 -39.98
C SER A 175 -11.78 10.64 -39.05
N GLY A 176 -12.80 10.35 -38.24
CA GLY A 176 -13.47 11.33 -37.37
C GLY A 176 -13.85 10.74 -36.02
N THR A 177 -14.06 11.61 -35.03
CA THR A 177 -14.30 11.17 -33.64
C THR A 177 -15.74 10.73 -33.38
N VAL A 178 -16.71 11.17 -34.18
CA VAL A 178 -18.12 10.78 -34.04
C VAL A 178 -18.60 10.17 -35.33
N ALA A 179 -19.24 9.01 -35.27
CA ALA A 179 -19.97 8.46 -36.40
C ALA A 179 -21.40 8.11 -36.00
N ARG A 180 -22.36 8.43 -36.87
CA ARG A 180 -23.79 8.18 -36.65
C ARG A 180 -24.36 7.38 -37.81
N TYR A 181 -25.07 6.32 -37.51
CA TYR A 181 -25.75 5.47 -38.49
C TYR A 181 -27.09 5.00 -37.94
N ARG A 182 -27.89 4.35 -38.80
CA ARG A 182 -29.17 3.75 -38.40
C ARG A 182 -29.15 2.28 -38.76
N THR A 183 -29.54 1.44 -37.81
CA THR A 183 -29.68 -0.01 -37.99
C THR A 183 -30.94 -0.49 -37.28
N ALA A 184 -31.70 -1.40 -37.90
CA ALA A 184 -32.92 -1.99 -37.33
C ALA A 184 -33.95 -0.98 -36.71
N GLY A 185 -34.01 0.25 -37.23
CA GLY A 185 -34.87 1.32 -36.71
C GLY A 185 -34.30 2.10 -35.51
N THR A 186 -33.16 1.69 -34.97
CA THR A 186 -32.41 2.36 -33.91
C THR A 186 -31.34 3.27 -34.53
N THR A 187 -31.19 4.47 -33.98
CA THR A 187 -30.12 5.38 -34.37
C THR A 187 -28.92 5.18 -33.45
N VAL A 188 -27.78 4.76 -34.00
CA VAL A 188 -26.57 4.48 -33.24
C VAL A 188 -25.55 5.58 -33.48
N THR A 189 -25.00 6.12 -32.40
CA THR A 189 -23.91 7.08 -32.43
C THR A 189 -22.71 6.51 -31.68
N VAL A 190 -21.60 6.32 -32.38
CA VAL A 190 -20.33 5.96 -31.76
C VAL A 190 -19.51 7.24 -31.56
N ILE A 191 -18.88 7.37 -30.40
CA ILE A 191 -18.10 8.55 -30.04
C ILE A 191 -16.76 8.14 -29.42
N GLY A 192 -15.68 8.63 -30.00
CA GLY A 192 -14.32 8.25 -29.62
C GLY A 192 -13.73 9.02 -28.44
N THR A 193 -14.45 9.98 -27.86
CA THR A 193 -14.01 10.85 -26.76
C THR A 193 -15.02 10.85 -25.62
N ASP A 194 -14.53 10.81 -24.39
CA ASP A 194 -15.32 10.89 -23.17
C ASP A 194 -15.54 12.33 -22.68
N ARG A 195 -14.78 13.30 -23.22
CA ARG A 195 -14.83 14.72 -22.84
C ARG A 195 -16.25 15.31 -22.77
N PRO A 196 -17.19 15.03 -23.69
CA PRO A 196 -18.55 15.55 -23.60
C PRO A 196 -19.33 15.11 -22.36
N PHE A 197 -18.88 14.03 -21.71
CA PHE A 197 -19.58 13.37 -20.61
C PHE A 197 -18.89 13.55 -19.26
N THR A 198 -17.64 14.03 -19.23
CA THR A 198 -16.87 14.22 -17.99
C THR A 198 -17.02 15.62 -17.39
N ASN A 199 -17.00 15.70 -16.06
CA ASN A 199 -17.08 16.95 -15.29
C ASN A 199 -15.93 17.92 -15.61
N ALA A 200 -14.74 17.40 -15.94
CA ALA A 200 -13.57 18.20 -16.28
C ALA A 200 -13.73 19.01 -17.58
N TRP A 201 -14.49 18.48 -18.55
CA TRP A 201 -14.54 19.02 -19.92
C TRP A 201 -15.91 19.57 -20.33
N VAL A 202 -17.00 19.14 -19.68
CA VAL A 202 -18.37 19.57 -20.01
C VAL A 202 -18.57 21.10 -20.01
N GLY A 203 -17.79 21.84 -19.21
CA GLY A 203 -17.84 23.30 -19.16
C GLY A 203 -17.17 24.01 -20.35
N GLN A 204 -16.44 23.28 -21.19
CA GLN A 204 -15.76 23.84 -22.36
C GLN A 204 -16.74 24.12 -23.50
N LYS A 205 -16.42 25.14 -24.29
CA LYS A 205 -17.28 25.61 -25.38
C LYS A 205 -17.58 24.46 -26.35
N GLY A 206 -18.86 24.20 -26.57
CA GLY A 206 -19.36 23.16 -27.48
C GLY A 206 -19.30 21.73 -26.92
N VAL A 207 -18.29 21.39 -26.12
CA VAL A 207 -18.07 20.03 -25.59
C VAL A 207 -19.28 19.52 -24.79
N GLY A 208 -19.75 20.28 -23.80
CA GLY A 208 -20.94 19.90 -23.03
C GLY A 208 -22.23 19.95 -23.86
N THR A 209 -22.29 20.82 -24.87
CA THR A 209 -23.43 20.86 -25.80
C THR A 209 -23.56 19.56 -26.57
N LEU A 210 -22.44 18.99 -27.04
CA LEU A 210 -22.43 17.70 -27.74
C LEU A 210 -23.02 16.59 -26.85
N GLY A 211 -22.53 16.47 -25.61
CA GLY A 211 -23.02 15.45 -24.68
C GLY A 211 -24.51 15.63 -24.36
N LEU A 212 -24.93 16.86 -24.06
CA LEU A 212 -26.33 17.16 -23.74
C LEU A 212 -27.28 16.90 -24.91
N TRP A 213 -26.86 17.20 -26.14
CA TRP A 213 -27.67 16.91 -27.33
C TRP A 213 -27.69 15.45 -27.71
N LEU A 214 -26.62 14.70 -27.45
CA LEU A 214 -26.61 13.26 -27.71
C LEU A 214 -27.50 12.51 -26.72
N LEU A 215 -27.47 12.89 -25.44
CA LEU A 215 -28.22 12.21 -24.39
C LEU A 215 -29.64 12.76 -24.20
N GLY A 216 -29.89 14.03 -24.49
CA GLY A 216 -31.14 14.71 -24.16
C GLY A 216 -32.20 14.74 -25.26
N GLN A 217 -32.16 13.86 -26.27
CA GLN A 217 -33.18 13.85 -27.34
C GLN A 217 -34.50 13.24 -26.90
N HIS A 218 -34.44 12.39 -25.87
CA HIS A 218 -35.57 11.62 -25.34
C HIS A 218 -35.85 11.98 -23.88
N PRO A 219 -37.05 11.70 -23.35
CA PRO A 219 -37.41 11.98 -21.96
C PRO A 219 -36.67 11.10 -20.95
N GLU A 220 -36.12 9.96 -21.37
CA GLU A 220 -35.38 9.02 -20.51
C GLU A 220 -33.96 8.79 -21.05
N VAL A 221 -32.98 8.72 -20.13
CA VAL A 221 -31.61 8.28 -20.39
C VAL A 221 -31.29 7.12 -19.47
N SER A 222 -30.98 5.98 -20.08
CA SER A 222 -30.48 4.82 -19.37
C SER A 222 -28.95 4.76 -19.48
N TRP A 223 -28.27 4.89 -18.36
CA TRP A 223 -26.82 4.90 -18.25
C TRP A 223 -26.35 3.48 -17.95
N TRP A 224 -25.70 2.81 -18.89
CA TRP A 224 -25.27 1.43 -18.71
C TRP A 224 -23.75 1.30 -18.72
N ARG A 225 -23.26 0.47 -17.80
CA ARG A 225 -21.88 -0.01 -17.75
C ARG A 225 -21.90 -1.53 -17.74
N VAL A 226 -21.17 -2.12 -18.67
CA VAL A 226 -20.93 -3.56 -18.66
C VAL A 226 -19.97 -3.88 -17.52
N SER A 227 -20.49 -4.46 -16.44
CA SER A 227 -19.69 -4.96 -15.32
C SER A 227 -19.16 -6.37 -15.65
N PRO A 228 -18.00 -6.81 -15.13
CA PRO A 228 -17.57 -8.21 -15.23
C PRO A 228 -18.56 -9.24 -14.64
N THR A 229 -19.53 -8.77 -13.83
CA THR A 229 -20.62 -9.59 -13.27
C THR A 229 -21.91 -9.50 -14.07
N ASP A 230 -21.93 -8.71 -15.14
CA ASP A 230 -23.08 -8.53 -16.02
C ASP A 230 -23.30 -9.82 -16.84
N PRO A 231 -24.53 -10.34 -16.95
CA PRO A 231 -24.81 -11.48 -17.82
C PRO A 231 -24.38 -11.28 -19.28
N ALA A 232 -24.39 -10.03 -19.78
CA ALA A 232 -23.91 -9.70 -21.13
C ALA A 232 -22.38 -9.70 -21.25
N PHE A 233 -21.65 -9.72 -20.12
CA PHE A 233 -20.20 -9.79 -20.14
C PHE A 233 -19.77 -11.18 -20.58
N VAL A 234 -19.30 -11.28 -21.81
CA VAL A 234 -18.57 -12.45 -22.26
C VAL A 234 -17.19 -12.32 -21.65
N GLN A 235 -16.89 -13.15 -20.65
CA GLN A 235 -15.51 -13.28 -20.21
C GLN A 235 -14.73 -13.76 -21.41
N GLU A 236 -13.96 -12.86 -22.01
CA GLU A 236 -13.13 -13.20 -23.14
C GLU A 236 -12.38 -14.47 -22.76
N THR A 237 -12.69 -15.56 -23.45
CA THR A 237 -11.72 -16.61 -23.72
C THR A 237 -10.64 -16.03 -24.63
N HIS A 238 -10.05 -14.88 -24.25
CA HIS A 238 -8.62 -14.74 -24.35
C HIS A 238 -8.09 -15.98 -23.65
N GLN A 239 -7.62 -16.92 -24.47
CA GLN A 239 -6.57 -17.87 -24.16
C GLN A 239 -6.23 -17.86 -22.67
N ASP A 240 -6.64 -18.93 -21.97
CA ASP A 240 -6.33 -19.21 -20.56
C ASP A 240 -5.02 -18.50 -20.17
N PRO A 241 -4.88 -17.78 -19.06
CA PRO A 241 -3.62 -17.14 -18.66
C PRO A 241 -2.38 -18.06 -18.70
N ARG A 242 -2.58 -19.38 -18.88
CA ARG A 242 -1.59 -20.41 -19.26
C ARG A 242 -1.11 -20.39 -20.71
N ASP A 243 -1.90 -19.95 -21.68
CA ASP A 243 -1.56 -19.78 -23.10
C ASP A 243 -0.78 -18.47 -23.36
N LEU A 244 -0.99 -17.44 -22.54
CA LEU A 244 -0.16 -16.21 -22.53
C LEU A 244 1.14 -16.36 -21.72
N GLN A 245 1.32 -17.48 -21.00
CA GLN A 245 2.63 -17.84 -20.47
C GLN A 245 3.50 -18.21 -21.66
N ALA A 246 4.27 -17.24 -22.13
CA ALA A 246 5.28 -17.44 -23.15
C ALA A 246 6.04 -18.74 -22.84
N THR A 247 6.11 -19.66 -23.80
CA THR A 247 6.55 -21.06 -23.62
C THR A 247 7.92 -21.20 -22.95
N TRP A 248 8.68 -20.12 -22.83
CA TRP A 248 9.94 -20.02 -22.10
C TRP A 248 9.78 -19.94 -20.56
N LEU A 249 8.60 -19.60 -20.01
CA LEU A 249 8.37 -19.51 -18.57
C LEU A 249 8.46 -20.88 -17.88
N GLU A 250 7.91 -21.92 -18.50
CA GLU A 250 8.00 -23.30 -17.99
C GLU A 250 9.45 -23.79 -17.82
N PRO A 251 10.32 -23.72 -18.85
CA PRO A 251 11.73 -24.07 -18.68
C PRO A 251 12.47 -23.10 -17.73
N ALA A 252 12.10 -21.81 -17.69
CA ALA A 252 12.68 -20.85 -16.74
C ALA A 252 12.34 -21.20 -15.27
N ARG A 253 11.12 -21.65 -14.99
CA ARG A 253 10.69 -22.13 -13.66
C ARG A 253 11.51 -23.34 -13.22
N TRP A 254 11.71 -24.32 -14.11
CA TRP A 254 12.55 -25.48 -13.83
C TRP A 254 14.00 -25.09 -13.57
N TRP A 255 14.54 -24.14 -14.34
CA TRP A 255 15.88 -23.58 -14.10
C TRP A 255 15.99 -22.90 -12.73
N LEU A 256 14.99 -22.11 -12.32
CA LEU A 256 14.95 -21.49 -10.99
C LEU A 256 14.96 -22.54 -9.87
N ILE A 257 14.21 -23.64 -10.01
CA ILE A 257 14.20 -24.74 -9.04
C ILE A 257 15.59 -25.41 -8.97
N VAL A 258 16.22 -25.66 -10.11
CA VAL A 258 17.57 -26.24 -10.18
C VAL A 258 18.60 -25.32 -9.53
N VAL A 259 18.57 -24.02 -9.84
CA VAL A 259 19.48 -23.02 -9.26
C VAL A 259 19.26 -22.90 -7.75
N ALA A 260 18.00 -22.85 -7.29
CA ALA A 260 17.67 -22.82 -5.87
C ALA A 260 18.14 -24.09 -5.15
N GLY A 261 17.95 -25.27 -5.76
CA GLY A 261 18.44 -26.55 -5.25
C GLY A 261 19.97 -26.61 -5.16
N LEU A 262 20.68 -26.15 -6.19
CA LEU A 262 22.14 -26.02 -6.19
C LEU A 262 22.61 -25.03 -5.12
N ALA A 263 21.94 -23.90 -4.95
CA ALA A 263 22.25 -22.92 -3.93
C ALA A 263 22.04 -23.48 -2.52
N MET A 264 20.94 -24.18 -2.27
CA MET A 264 20.68 -24.88 -1.01
C MET A 264 21.67 -26.00 -0.76
N TRP A 265 22.07 -26.75 -1.79
CA TRP A 265 23.06 -27.81 -1.68
C TRP A 265 24.45 -27.26 -1.39
N TRP A 266 24.85 -26.20 -2.08
CA TRP A 266 26.13 -25.50 -1.88
C TRP A 266 26.19 -24.86 -0.48
N ARG A 267 25.12 -24.17 -0.09
CA ARG A 267 25.07 -23.43 1.19
C ARG A 267 24.75 -24.33 2.38
N GLY A 268 24.03 -25.42 2.16
CA GLY A 268 23.78 -26.48 3.15
C GLY A 268 24.99 -27.40 3.38
N ARG A 269 26.01 -27.34 2.52
CA ARG A 269 27.21 -28.19 2.63
C ARG A 269 28.32 -27.67 3.55
N ARG A 270 28.11 -26.62 4.35
CA ARG A 270 29.12 -26.21 5.35
C ARG A 270 28.52 -25.61 6.62
N PHE A 271 28.56 -26.39 7.70
CA PHE A 271 29.67 -26.32 8.67
C PHE A 271 30.05 -27.77 9.03
N GLY A 272 31.26 -28.18 8.67
CA GLY A 272 31.81 -29.44 9.19
C GLY A 272 31.94 -29.35 10.72
N PRO A 273 32.05 -30.49 11.44
CA PRO A 273 32.19 -30.47 12.89
C PRO A 273 33.33 -29.53 13.29
N LEU A 274 33.05 -28.60 14.20
CA LEU A 274 34.08 -27.76 14.81
C LEU A 274 35.10 -28.69 15.46
N VAL A 275 36.23 -28.88 14.79
CA VAL A 275 37.36 -29.61 15.33
C VAL A 275 37.85 -28.82 16.53
N ALA A 276 37.68 -29.38 17.73
CA ALA A 276 38.31 -28.84 18.92
C ALA A 276 39.82 -29.08 18.78
N GLU A 277 40.53 -28.05 18.36
CA GLU A 277 41.98 -28.08 18.27
C GLU A 277 42.55 -28.15 19.70
N PRO A 278 43.32 -29.20 20.06
CA PRO A 278 43.93 -29.29 21.38
C PRO A 278 45.00 -28.20 21.49
N LEU A 279 44.71 -27.15 22.26
CA LEU A 279 45.70 -26.13 22.62
C LEU A 279 46.86 -26.81 23.37
N PRO A 280 48.10 -26.82 22.84
CA PRO A 280 49.14 -27.72 23.34
C PRO A 280 49.82 -27.26 24.63
N VAL A 281 49.37 -26.18 25.28
CA VAL A 281 50.04 -25.65 26.49
C VAL A 281 49.03 -25.16 27.50
N VAL A 282 49.04 -25.77 28.69
CA VAL A 282 48.41 -25.23 29.90
C VAL A 282 49.22 -24.00 30.33
N VAL A 283 48.88 -22.83 29.79
CA VAL A 283 49.48 -21.58 30.24
C VAL A 283 48.93 -21.28 31.63
N ARG A 284 49.80 -21.16 32.63
CA ARG A 284 49.38 -20.80 34.00
C ARG A 284 48.64 -19.47 33.94
N SER A 285 47.50 -19.34 34.63
CA SER A 285 46.66 -18.14 34.66
C SER A 285 47.43 -16.86 35.02
N ALA A 286 48.54 -16.98 35.76
CA ALA A 286 49.44 -15.88 36.08
C ALA A 286 50.21 -15.32 34.85
N GLU A 287 50.52 -16.13 33.84
CA GLU A 287 51.23 -15.70 32.64
C GLU A 287 50.31 -14.95 31.66
N THR A 288 49.07 -15.40 31.49
CA THR A 288 48.07 -14.68 30.68
C THR A 288 47.68 -13.35 31.32
N ALA A 289 47.56 -13.29 32.65
CA ALA A 289 47.34 -12.05 33.38
C ALA A 289 48.52 -11.05 33.18
N ARG A 290 49.77 -11.52 33.29
CA ARG A 290 50.96 -10.67 33.05
C ARG A 290 51.06 -10.21 31.60
N GLY A 291 50.81 -11.09 30.63
CA GLY A 291 50.81 -10.74 29.21
C GLY A 291 49.78 -9.66 28.88
N ARG A 292 48.56 -9.80 29.41
CA ARG A 292 47.50 -8.80 29.22
C ARG A 292 47.80 -7.47 29.92
N ALA A 293 48.37 -7.52 31.13
CA ALA A 293 48.83 -6.32 31.82
C ALA A 293 49.97 -5.60 31.09
N ALA A 294 50.91 -6.36 30.48
CA ALA A 294 51.96 -5.79 29.65
C ALA A 294 51.40 -5.07 28.41
N LEU A 295 50.40 -5.67 27.75
CA LEU A 295 49.72 -5.05 26.61
C LEU A 295 48.97 -3.77 27.00
N TYR A 296 48.22 -3.76 28.11
CA TYR A 296 47.54 -2.54 28.57
C TYR A 296 48.51 -1.41 28.94
N ARG A 297 49.65 -1.75 29.53
CA ARG A 297 50.72 -0.79 29.82
C ARG A 297 51.39 -0.26 28.54
N GLN A 298 51.66 -1.13 27.57
CA GLN A 298 52.25 -0.73 26.28
C GLN A 298 51.30 0.21 25.51
N ALA A 299 50.00 -0.05 25.55
CA ALA A 299 48.96 0.79 24.95
C ALA A 299 48.61 2.05 25.76
N ARG A 300 49.20 2.23 26.96
CA ARG A 300 48.87 3.31 27.92
C ARG A 300 47.36 3.43 28.23
N ALA A 301 46.63 2.32 28.19
CA ALA A 301 45.17 2.24 28.33
C ALA A 301 44.70 2.25 29.81
N ARG A 302 45.00 3.36 30.51
CA ARG A 302 44.79 3.51 31.97
C ARG A 302 43.32 3.66 32.35
N ASP A 303 42.57 4.34 31.50
CA ASP A 303 41.11 4.52 31.55
C ASP A 303 40.39 3.16 31.48
N GLN A 304 40.77 2.33 30.51
CA GLN A 304 40.20 1.00 30.33
C GLN A 304 40.57 0.08 31.49
N ALA A 305 41.84 0.12 31.94
CA ALA A 305 42.29 -0.66 33.10
C ALA A 305 41.53 -0.28 34.37
N GLY A 306 41.35 1.02 34.64
CA GLY A 306 40.58 1.51 35.78
C GLY A 306 39.11 1.08 35.74
N THR A 307 38.49 1.12 34.56
CA THR A 307 37.09 0.66 34.35
C THR A 307 36.94 -0.83 34.66
N ILE A 308 37.88 -1.66 34.18
CA ILE A 308 37.87 -3.11 34.43
C ILE A 308 38.03 -3.41 35.92
N LEU A 309 38.98 -2.73 36.60
CA LEU A 309 39.21 -2.90 38.03
C LEU A 309 37.97 -2.54 38.86
N ARG A 310 37.33 -1.40 38.55
CA ARG A 310 36.10 -0.97 39.23
C ARG A 310 34.93 -1.92 39.01
N ALA A 311 34.72 -2.39 37.78
CA ALA A 311 33.66 -3.34 37.45
C ALA A 311 33.86 -4.69 38.15
N ASP A 312 35.10 -5.14 38.26
CA ASP A 312 35.49 -6.37 38.95
C ASP A 312 35.34 -6.24 40.48
N ALA A 313 35.82 -5.13 41.06
CA ALA A 313 35.65 -4.81 42.48
C ALA A 313 34.17 -4.68 42.87
N THR A 314 33.36 -3.97 42.08
CA THR A 314 31.91 -3.82 42.32
C THR A 314 31.21 -5.18 42.32
N ARG A 315 31.55 -6.08 41.37
CA ARG A 315 31.00 -7.44 41.33
C ARG A 315 31.44 -8.30 42.52
N ARG A 316 32.70 -8.18 42.98
CA ARG A 316 33.17 -8.87 44.19
C ARG A 316 32.43 -8.39 45.44
N ILE A 317 32.30 -7.08 45.60
CA ILE A 317 31.62 -6.45 46.75
C ILE A 317 30.12 -6.80 46.75
N ALA A 318 29.44 -6.66 45.61
CA ALA A 318 28.03 -7.01 45.48
C ALA A 318 27.74 -8.47 45.84
N ARG A 319 28.56 -9.42 45.32
CA ARG A 319 28.42 -10.84 45.67
C ARG A 319 28.61 -11.08 47.17
N ARG A 320 29.52 -10.37 47.82
CA ARG A 320 29.77 -10.52 49.26
C ARG A 320 28.63 -9.98 50.11
N LEU A 321 27.98 -8.91 49.67
CA LEU A 321 26.82 -8.31 50.32
C LEU A 321 25.48 -8.99 49.95
N GLY A 322 25.50 -10.07 49.15
CA GLY A 322 24.30 -10.77 48.71
C GLY A 322 23.46 -10.00 47.67
N LEU A 323 24.02 -8.98 47.04
CA LEU A 323 23.34 -8.16 46.04
C LEU A 323 23.42 -8.78 44.63
N PRO A 324 22.39 -8.60 43.78
CA PRO A 324 22.45 -8.99 42.37
C PRO A 324 23.66 -8.39 41.65
N ALA A 325 24.28 -9.14 40.74
CA ALA A 325 25.48 -8.70 40.02
C ALA A 325 25.26 -7.47 39.11
N SER A 326 24.00 -7.14 38.80
CA SER A 326 23.57 -5.96 38.03
C SER A 326 23.29 -4.72 38.89
N THR A 327 23.52 -4.78 40.20
CA THR A 327 23.26 -3.65 41.11
C THR A 327 24.15 -2.44 40.75
N PRO A 328 23.57 -1.24 40.54
CA PRO A 328 24.34 -0.03 40.25
C PRO A 328 25.39 0.28 41.32
N ALA A 329 26.57 0.76 40.91
CA ALA A 329 27.67 1.07 41.82
C ALA A 329 27.29 2.08 42.92
N ALA A 330 26.37 3.00 42.64
CA ALA A 330 25.83 3.94 43.63
C ALA A 330 25.05 3.24 44.75
N GLN A 331 24.26 2.22 44.42
CA GLN A 331 23.53 1.42 45.43
C GLN A 331 24.50 0.55 46.23
N VAL A 332 25.49 -0.06 45.57
CA VAL A 332 26.56 -0.80 46.26
C VAL A 332 27.31 0.11 47.25
N ALA A 333 27.58 1.36 46.88
CA ALA A 333 28.27 2.32 47.75
C ALA A 333 27.47 2.66 49.03
N VAL A 334 26.14 2.74 48.95
CA VAL A 334 25.28 2.98 50.12
C VAL A 334 25.34 1.79 51.07
N THR A 335 25.19 0.57 50.55
CA THR A 335 25.24 -0.65 51.38
C THR A 335 26.63 -0.84 52.02
N VAL A 336 27.71 -0.54 51.29
CA VAL A 336 29.07 -0.60 51.85
C VAL A 336 29.26 0.42 52.97
N ALA A 337 28.70 1.63 52.83
CA ALA A 337 28.79 2.67 53.85
C ALA A 337 28.11 2.25 55.16
N GLU A 338 26.96 1.59 55.07
CA GLU A 338 26.24 1.04 56.23
C GLU A 338 27.05 -0.02 56.96
N HIS A 339 27.85 -0.82 56.25
CA HIS A 339 28.65 -1.91 56.83
C HIS A 339 30.04 -1.51 57.33
N THR A 340 30.65 -0.46 56.77
CA THR A 340 32.06 -0.09 57.05
C THR A 340 32.22 1.24 57.78
N GLY A 341 31.17 2.05 57.87
CA GLY A 341 31.23 3.41 58.42
C GLY A 341 31.95 4.43 57.52
N VAL A 342 32.42 4.02 56.33
CA VAL A 342 33.02 4.91 55.33
C VAL A 342 31.90 5.68 54.62
N PRO A 343 32.01 7.02 54.42
CA PRO A 343 30.96 7.78 53.76
C PRO A 343 30.63 7.25 52.35
N ALA A 344 29.34 7.12 52.02
CA ALA A 344 28.87 6.63 50.73
C ALA A 344 29.39 7.44 49.53
N ALA A 345 29.62 8.75 49.71
CA ALA A 345 30.23 9.61 48.69
C ALA A 345 31.68 9.20 48.37
N THR A 346 32.45 8.82 49.39
CA THR A 346 33.85 8.37 49.22
C THR A 346 33.90 7.01 48.52
N VAL A 347 33.01 6.08 48.90
CA VAL A 347 32.89 4.76 48.24
C VAL A 347 32.41 4.91 46.80
N GLY A 348 31.42 5.78 46.56
CA GLY A 348 30.90 6.09 45.23
C GLY A 348 31.97 6.69 44.32
N ALA A 349 32.77 7.63 44.82
CA ALA A 349 33.90 8.20 44.09
C ALA A 349 34.97 7.14 43.76
N LEU A 350 35.14 6.12 44.60
CA LEU A 350 36.09 5.04 44.34
C LEU A 350 35.58 4.07 43.25
N LEU A 351 34.30 3.68 43.32
CA LEU A 351 33.67 2.72 42.40
C LEU A 351 33.25 3.32 41.05
N ALA A 352 32.95 4.62 41.00
CA ALA A 352 32.41 5.30 39.82
C ALA A 352 33.05 6.68 39.52
N GLY A 353 34.23 6.97 40.10
CA GLY A 353 34.92 8.24 39.89
C GLY A 353 35.64 8.38 38.55
N GLN A 354 36.30 9.52 38.38
CA GLN A 354 37.03 9.90 37.17
C GLN A 354 38.14 8.87 36.81
N PRO A 355 38.49 8.69 35.52
CA PRO A 355 39.58 7.81 35.12
C PRO A 355 40.94 8.28 35.69
N PRO A 356 41.87 7.35 35.99
CA PRO A 356 43.19 7.70 36.51
C PRO A 356 44.03 8.41 35.45
N ALA A 357 44.67 9.53 35.83
CA ALA A 357 45.48 10.35 34.93
C ALA A 357 46.91 9.83 34.76
N SER A 358 47.38 8.97 35.67
CA SER A 358 48.74 8.40 35.65
C SER A 358 48.77 6.92 36.09
N ASP A 359 49.87 6.23 35.77
CA ASP A 359 50.08 4.84 36.22
C ASP A 359 50.16 4.74 37.75
N GLN A 360 50.67 5.78 38.42
CA GLN A 360 50.71 5.85 39.88
C GLN A 360 49.30 5.97 40.47
N GLU A 361 48.43 6.78 39.85
CA GLU A 361 47.03 6.88 40.26
C GLU A 361 46.25 5.58 40.04
N LEU A 362 46.53 4.85 38.95
CA LEU A 362 45.92 3.54 38.68
C LEU A 362 46.34 2.50 39.74
N VAL A 363 47.61 2.47 40.13
CA VAL A 363 48.09 1.58 41.22
C VAL A 363 47.45 1.96 42.56
N ARG A 364 47.35 3.27 42.85
CA ARG A 364 46.66 3.75 44.05
C ARG A 364 45.19 3.35 44.06
N LEU A 365 44.49 3.47 42.93
CA LEU A 365 43.10 3.05 42.76
C LEU A 365 42.95 1.55 43.03
N ALA A 366 43.82 0.71 42.46
CA ALA A 366 43.80 -0.73 42.70
C ALA A 366 43.96 -1.05 44.20
N GLY A 367 44.94 -0.45 44.86
CA GLY A 367 45.16 -0.62 46.30
C GLY A 367 43.99 -0.16 47.16
N GLN A 368 43.35 0.96 46.82
CA GLN A 368 42.16 1.46 47.52
C GLN A 368 40.94 0.54 47.34
N LEU A 369 40.76 -0.04 46.15
CA LEU A 369 39.68 -1.02 45.89
C LEU A 369 39.88 -2.32 46.67
N ASP A 370 41.13 -2.81 46.75
CA ASP A 370 41.47 -4.01 47.52
C ASP A 370 41.31 -3.76 49.03
N GLN A 371 41.78 -2.62 49.55
CA GLN A 371 41.57 -2.22 50.95
C GLN A 371 40.08 -2.13 51.30
N LEU A 372 39.25 -1.60 50.40
CA LEU A 372 37.81 -1.55 50.60
C LEU A 372 37.21 -2.96 50.67
N HIS A 373 37.63 -3.86 49.77
CA HIS A 373 37.20 -5.25 49.80
C HIS A 373 37.62 -5.98 51.09
N ASP A 374 38.84 -5.74 51.56
CA ASP A 374 39.39 -6.37 52.78
C ASP A 374 38.77 -5.79 54.06
N SER A 375 38.40 -4.51 54.09
CA SER A 375 37.67 -3.93 55.23
C SER A 375 36.30 -4.60 55.48
N LEU A 376 35.65 -5.06 54.40
CA LEU A 376 34.44 -5.89 54.47
C LEU A 376 34.73 -7.33 54.95
N GLN A 377 35.97 -7.82 54.80
CA GLN A 377 36.40 -9.09 55.39
C GLN A 377 36.54 -9.00 56.90
N THR A 378 37.15 -7.93 57.40
CA THR A 378 37.41 -7.79 58.83
C THR A 378 36.16 -7.43 59.63
N SER A 379 35.25 -6.62 59.07
CA SER A 379 33.97 -6.28 59.73
C SER A 379 32.96 -7.44 59.81
N THR A 380 33.20 -8.55 59.09
CA THR A 380 32.34 -9.74 59.14
C THR A 380 32.79 -10.82 60.15
N LEU A 381 33.86 -10.57 60.93
CA LEU A 381 34.26 -11.44 62.05
C LEU A 381 33.51 -11.04 63.34
N PRO A 382 32.82 -11.98 64.04
CA PRO A 382 32.10 -11.67 65.26
C PRO A 382 33.05 -11.30 66.40
N VAL A 383 32.74 -10.18 67.09
CA VAL A 383 33.26 -9.85 68.42
C VAL A 383 32.80 -10.93 69.40
N SER A 384 33.69 -11.87 69.75
CA SER A 384 33.48 -12.79 70.86
C SER A 384 33.56 -12.02 72.18
N GLN A 385 32.49 -12.13 72.96
CA GLN A 385 32.29 -11.45 74.23
C GLN A 385 33.31 -11.82 75.30
N GLN A 386 33.78 -10.80 76.03
CA GLN A 386 34.19 -10.89 77.44
C GLN A 386 32.95 -11.01 78.34
N GLY A 387 33.09 -11.77 79.44
CA GLY A 387 32.21 -11.76 80.63
C GLY A 387 31.33 -13.02 80.75
N GLU A 388 31.72 -14.01 81.55
CA GLU A 388 31.48 -14.16 83.00
C GLU A 388 30.14 -14.81 83.37
N THR A 389 30.16 -15.47 84.55
CA THR A 389 29.12 -16.27 85.23
C THR A 389 29.04 -17.74 84.76
N GLY A 390 29.05 -18.78 85.60
CA GLY A 390 28.97 -18.91 87.06
C GLY A 390 28.13 -20.17 87.38
N GLY A 391 28.63 -21.06 88.25
CA GLY A 391 27.97 -22.28 88.77
C GLY A 391 28.25 -23.53 87.94
N GLU A 392 28.75 -24.65 88.47
CA GLU A 392 28.77 -25.21 89.84
C GLU A 392 30.17 -25.41 90.43
#